data_AF-A0A6A3GXB6-F1
#
_entry.id   AF-A0A6A3GXB6-F1
#
_cell.length_a   1.000
_cell.length_b   1.000
_cell.length_c   1.000
_cell.angle_alpha   90.00
_cell.angle_beta   90.00
_cell.angle_gamma   90.00
#
_symmetry.space_group_name_H-M   'P 1'
#
loop_
_entity.id
_entity.type
_entity.pdbx_description
1 polymer ?
#
loop_
_entity_poly.entity_id
_entity_poly.type
_entity_poly.pdbx_seq_one_letter_code
_entity_poly.pdbx_strand_id
1 'polypeptide(L)' 'MDLAVKFEDFDSTEPFLVLDMDKYDLILGMPWLEKHEPWIDWRGKAIGASRPHALTELW' A
#
# COMPACT_ATOMS: atom_id res chain seq x y z
N MET A 1 -4.38 17.53 -5.29
CA MET A 1 -4.18 18.03 -3.91
C MET A 1 -3.20 17.09 -3.24
N ASP A 2 -2.30 17.59 -2.42
CA ASP A 2 -1.39 16.72 -1.68
C ASP A 2 -2.11 16.15 -0.46
N LEU A 3 -2.10 14.81 -0.33
CA LEU A 3 -2.72 14.10 0.77
C LEU A 3 -1.65 13.33 1.52
N ALA A 4 -1.61 13.51 2.84
CA ALA A 4 -0.80 12.69 3.72
C ALA A 4 -1.49 11.32 3.90
N VAL A 5 -0.77 10.25 3.56
CA VAL A 5 -1.21 8.86 3.66
C VAL A 5 -0.27 8.15 4.63
N LYS A 6 -0.85 7.61 5.70
CA LYS A 6 -0.11 6.85 6.70
C LYS A 6 -0.80 5.53 7.00
N PHE A 7 -0.13 4.42 6.72
CA PHE A 7 -0.58 3.07 7.09
C PHE A 7 0.60 2.11 7.19
N GLU A 8 0.61 1.28 8.23
CA GLU A 8 1.74 0.41 8.58
C GLU A 8 3.09 1.17 8.55
N ASP A 9 3.99 0.75 7.67
CA ASP A 9 5.34 1.31 7.50
C ASP A 9 5.39 2.43 6.44
N PHE A 10 4.26 2.74 5.79
CA PHE A 10 4.17 3.80 4.79
C PHE A 10 3.76 5.12 5.45
N ASP A 11 4.58 6.15 5.27
CA ASP A 11 4.30 7.53 5.67
C ASP A 11 4.72 8.45 4.52
N SER A 12 3.74 8.86 3.70
CA SER A 12 4.02 9.64 2.49
C SER A 12 3.00 10.75 2.27
N THR A 13 3.44 11.80 1.58
CA THR A 13 2.56 12.84 1.05
C THR A 13 2.58 12.71 -0.47
N GLU A 14 1.41 12.51 -1.05
CA GLU A 14 1.29 12.20 -2.49
C GLU A 14 0.22 13.07 -3.14
N PRO A 15 0.39 13.42 -4.42
CA PRO A 15 -0.62 14.13 -5.17
C PRO A 15 -1.78 13.18 -5.51
N PHE A 16 -2.99 13.49 -5.03
CA PHE A 16 -4.22 12.78 -5.37
C PHE A 16 -5.17 13.61 -6.22
N LEU A 17 -5.93 12.89 -7.04
CA LEU A 17 -7.14 13.38 -7.70
C LEU A 17 -8.33 13.17 -6.77
N VAL A 18 -9.06 14.23 -6.46
CA VAL A 18 -10.27 14.16 -5.62
C VAL A 18 -11.47 13.94 -6.53
N LEU A 19 -12.16 12.82 -6.34
CA LEU A 19 -13.36 12.43 -7.07
C LEU A 19 -14.49 12.14 -6.08
N ASP A 20 -15.73 12.39 -6.50
CA ASP A 20 -16.90 11.92 -5.76
C ASP A 20 -17.07 10.43 -6.02
N MET A 21 -16.88 9.60 -4.99
CA MET A 21 -16.83 8.15 -5.09
C MET A 21 -17.71 7.51 -4.01
N ASP A 22 -18.59 6.60 -4.40
CA ASP A 22 -19.56 6.01 -3.48
C ASP A 22 -18.97 4.94 -2.55
N LYS A 23 -18.06 4.10 -3.07
CA LYS A 23 -17.68 2.83 -2.42
C LYS A 23 -16.31 2.85 -1.73
N TYR A 24 -15.40 3.69 -2.20
CA TYR A 24 -14.02 3.67 -1.71
C TYR A 24 -13.60 5.08 -1.30
N ASP A 25 -12.97 5.17 -0.14
CA ASP A 25 -12.43 6.43 0.38
C ASP A 25 -11.12 6.82 -0.32
N LEU A 26 -10.35 5.83 -0.78
CA LEU A 26 -9.05 6.03 -1.42
C LEU A 26 -8.71 4.88 -2.38
N ILE A 27 -8.13 5.19 -3.54
CA ILE A 27 -7.54 4.21 -4.45
C ILE A 27 -6.06 4.55 -4.64
N LEU A 28 -5.19 3.60 -4.29
CA LEU A 28 -3.77 3.67 -4.59
C LEU A 28 -3.53 3.10 -5.98
N GLY A 29 -3.24 3.98 -6.94
CA GLY A 29 -2.97 3.60 -8.32
C GLY A 29 -1.53 3.15 -8.56
N MET A 30 -1.22 2.86 -9.83
CA MET A 30 0.12 2.46 -10.26
C MET A 30 1.24 3.42 -9.82
N PRO A 31 1.10 4.76 -9.90
CA PRO A 31 2.18 5.67 -9.47
C PRO A 31 2.59 5.46 -8.01
N TRP A 32 1.64 5.17 -7.12
CA TRP A 32 1.93 4.89 -5.72
C TRP A 32 2.63 3.52 -5.58
N LEU A 33 2.13 2.51 -6.29
CA LEU A 33 2.71 1.15 -6.26
C LEU A 33 4.14 1.11 -6.81
N GLU A 34 4.42 1.84 -7.88
CA GLU A 34 5.76 1.93 -8.48
C GLU A 34 6.74 2.69 -7.59
N LYS A 35 6.27 3.72 -6.86
CA LYS A 35 7.13 4.51 -5.97
C LYS A 35 7.54 3.75 -4.72
N HIS A 36 6.59 2.99 -4.14
CA HIS A 36 6.78 2.35 -2.84
C HIS A 36 7.11 0.86 -2.94
N GLU A 37 7.00 0.27 -4.14
CA GLU A 37 7.27 -1.15 -4.45
C GLU A 37 6.82 -2.12 -3.34
N PRO A 38 5.55 -2.03 -2.88
CA PRO A 38 5.10 -2.77 -1.72
C PRO A 38 5.06 -4.27 -2.02
N TRP A 39 5.30 -5.07 -0.99
CA TRP A 39 4.93 -6.48 -1.04
C TRP A 39 3.41 -6.62 -0.89
N ILE A 40 2.78 -7.40 -1.79
CA ILE A 40 1.34 -7.66 -1.78
C ILE A 40 1.09 -9.15 -1.57
N ASP A 41 0.43 -9.50 -0.46
CA ASP A 41 -0.12 -10.83 -0.24
C ASP A 41 -1.54 -10.94 -0.80
N TRP A 42 -1.65 -11.52 -1.98
CA TRP A 42 -2.94 -11.76 -2.61
C TRP A 42 -3.83 -12.74 -1.84
N ARG A 43 -3.25 -13.68 -1.09
CA ARG A 43 -3.99 -14.72 -0.35
C ARG A 43 -4.38 -14.22 1.03
N GLY A 44 -3.43 -13.63 1.76
CA GLY A 44 -3.63 -13.04 3.08
C GLY A 44 -4.32 -11.68 3.06
N LYS A 45 -4.48 -11.05 1.89
CA LYS A 45 -5.07 -9.71 1.71
C LYS A 45 -4.33 -8.64 2.50
N ALA A 46 -3.01 -8.75 2.53
CA ALA A 46 -2.12 -7.83 3.22
C ALA A 46 -1.21 -7.10 2.23
N ILE A 47 -0.73 -5.93 2.64
CA ILE A 47 0.29 -5.14 1.96
C ILE A 47 1.33 -4.77 3.00
N GLY A 48 2.61 -4.66 2.63
CA GLY A 48 3.65 -4.25 3.56
C GLY A 48 4.89 -3.73 2.85
N ALA A 49 5.78 -3.06 3.58
CA ALA A 49 7.01 -2.50 3.01
C ALA A 49 8.03 -3.58 2.60
N SER A 50 7.96 -4.77 3.20
CA SER A 50 8.80 -5.88 2.82
C SER A 50 8.09 -7.21 3.03
N ARG A 51 8.49 -8.22 2.24
CA ARG A 51 7.99 -9.58 2.44
C ARG A 51 8.51 -10.08 3.80
N PRO A 52 7.65 -10.61 4.68
CA PRO A 52 8.12 -11.27 5.88
C PRO A 52 9.14 -12.34 5.47
N HIS A 53 10.31 -12.37 6.11
CA HIS A 53 11.21 -13.50 5.93
C HIS A 53 10.38 -14.74 6.25
N ALA A 54 10.24 -15.63 5.26
CA ALA A 54 9.71 -16.94 5.56
C ALA A 54 10.64 -17.48 6.63
N LEU A 55 10.14 -17.58 7.87
CA LEU A 55 10.72 -18.50 8.83
C LEU A 55 10.58 -19.84 8.13
N THR A 56 11.63 -20.24 7.42
CA THR A 56 11.80 -21.62 7.01
C THR A 56 11.69 -22.40 8.29
N GLU A 57 10.57 -23.11 8.46
CA GLU A 57 10.48 -24.09 9.52
C GLU A 57 11.68 -25.01 9.35
N LEU A 58 12.61 -24.89 10.29
CA LEU A 58 13.77 -25.75 10.43
C LEU A 58 13.23 -27.11 10.86
N TRP A 59 13.05 -27.99 9.89
CA TRP A 59 13.03 -29.44 10.09
C TRP A 59 14.07 -30.06 9.17
#